data_AF-A0AAV5WBC2-F1
#
_entry.id   AF-A0AAV5WBC2-F1
#
_cell.length_a   1.000
_cell.length_b   1.000
_cell.length_c   1.000
_cell.angle_alpha   90.00
_cell.angle_beta   90.00
_cell.angle_gamma   90.00
#
_symmetry.space_group_name_H-M   'P 1'
#
loop_
_entity.id
_entity.type
_entity.pdbx_description
1 polymer ?
#
loop_
_entity_poly.entity_id
_entity_poly.type
_entity_poly.pdbx_seq_one_letter_code
_entity_poly.pdbx_strand_id
1 'polypeptide(L)'
;GFVNNYWCALLSFSMSKHCQNTFNIPFFIVEEELEKENDNVHMDDVSNVYIRHYLRHFLVHLLKESRPETTLSNYESSLREFLDQQYIHPTGIASPLTFSTSFHCLPTECKLWILCSLLGNGNVIQTAI
;
A
#
# COMPACT_ATOMS: atom_id res chain seq x y z
N GLY A 1 -12.90 -2.32 -14.62
CA GLY A 1 -11.91 -3.34 -14.24
C GLY A 1 -10.72 -2.64 -13.64
N PHE A 2 -10.29 -3.09 -12.47
CA PHE A 2 -9.19 -2.57 -11.65
C PHE A 2 -7.87 -2.37 -12.43
N VAL A 3 -7.68 -3.18 -13.47
CA VAL A 3 -6.52 -3.29 -14.38
C VAL A 3 -6.18 -2.00 -15.17
N ASN A 4 -7.07 -1.01 -15.25
CA ASN A 4 -6.87 0.19 -16.09
C ASN A 4 -6.54 1.49 -15.33
N ASN A 5 -6.14 1.42 -14.06
CA ASN A 5 -5.65 2.59 -13.34
C ASN A 5 -4.13 2.74 -13.54
N TYR A 6 -3.66 3.96 -13.81
CA TYR A 6 -2.24 4.34 -13.85
C TYR A 6 -1.44 3.73 -12.68
N TRP A 7 -2.01 3.77 -11.48
CA TRP A 7 -1.36 3.22 -10.28
C TRP A 7 -1.15 1.70 -10.34
N CYS A 8 -2.06 0.97 -10.95
CA CYS A 8 -1.97 -0.47 -11.12
C CYS A 8 -0.83 -0.83 -12.10
N ALA A 9 -0.75 -0.12 -13.22
CA ALA A 9 0.33 -0.28 -14.19
C ALA A 9 1.70 0.11 -13.60
N LEU A 10 1.75 1.22 -12.85
CA LEU A 10 2.97 1.65 -12.15
C LEU A 10 3.42 0.62 -11.12
N LEU A 11 2.50 0.07 -10.31
CA LEU A 11 2.81 -0.96 -9.33
C LEU A 11 3.39 -2.22 -9.99
N SER A 12 2.74 -2.72 -11.05
CA SER A 12 3.20 -3.88 -11.81
C SER A 12 4.63 -3.68 -12.36
N PHE A 13 4.88 -2.52 -12.99
CA PHE A 13 6.22 -2.16 -13.45
C PHE A 13 7.23 -2.09 -12.29
N SER A 14 6.85 -1.45 -11.18
CA SER A 14 7.69 -1.27 -9.99
C SER A 14 8.12 -2.61 -9.41
N MET A 15 7.17 -3.52 -9.19
CA MET A 15 7.41 -4.86 -8.68
C MET A 15 8.33 -5.66 -9.62
N SER A 16 8.19 -5.51 -10.94
CA SER A 16 9.07 -6.15 -11.92
C SER A 16 10.53 -5.68 -11.86
N LYS A 17 10.77 -4.46 -11.35
CA LYS A 17 12.10 -3.87 -11.19
C LYS A 17 12.68 -4.09 -9.80
N HIS A 18 11.82 -4.24 -8.80
CA HIS A 18 12.16 -4.53 -7.42
C HIS A 18 12.54 -6.01 -7.25
N CYS A 19 13.63 -6.42 -7.91
CA CYS A 19 14.17 -7.78 -7.88
C CYS A 19 15.33 -7.92 -6.88
N GLN A 20 15.31 -7.14 -5.80
CA GLN A 20 16.33 -7.20 -4.75
C GLN A 20 15.65 -7.55 -3.44
N ASN A 21 15.41 -8.86 -3.22
CA ASN A 21 15.43 -9.57 -1.92
C ASN A 21 14.56 -10.83 -1.98
N THR A 22 14.81 -11.74 -1.04
CA THR A 22 14.35 -13.13 -0.95
C THR A 22 12.84 -13.34 -0.84
N PHE A 23 12.02 -12.28 -0.86
CA PHE A 23 10.57 -12.35 -0.80
C PHE A 23 9.96 -11.80 -2.09
N ASN A 24 9.51 -12.70 -2.97
CA ASN A 24 8.93 -12.33 -4.26
C ASN A 24 7.47 -12.78 -4.32
N ILE A 25 6.53 -11.83 -4.21
CA ILE A 25 5.11 -12.09 -4.47
C ILE A 25 4.83 -11.69 -5.92
N PRO A 26 4.28 -12.59 -6.76
CA PRO A 26 3.84 -12.22 -8.09
C PRO A 26 2.79 -11.12 -8.07
N PHE A 27 2.88 -10.15 -9.00
CA PHE A 27 1.94 -9.04 -9.08
C PHE A 27 0.46 -9.48 -9.10
N PHE A 28 0.13 -10.55 -9.83
CA PHE A 28 -1.25 -11.04 -9.92
C PHE A 28 -1.84 -11.46 -8.55
N ILE A 29 -1.00 -11.90 -7.59
CA ILE A 29 -1.45 -12.20 -6.23
C ILE A 29 -1.78 -10.90 -5.49
N VAL A 30 -0.98 -9.85 -5.67
CA VAL A 30 -1.27 -8.53 -5.08
C VAL A 30 -2.54 -7.94 -5.67
N GLU A 31 -2.71 -8.04 -6.98
CA GLU A 31 -3.92 -7.60 -7.70
C GLU A 31 -5.16 -8.32 -7.18
N GLU A 32 -5.12 -9.66 -7.13
CA GLU A 32 -6.23 -10.48 -6.64
C GLU A 32 -6.61 -10.11 -5.19
N GLU A 33 -5.63 -9.90 -4.31
CA GLU A 33 -5.91 -9.55 -2.92
C GLU A 33 -6.47 -8.12 -2.77
N LEU A 34 -6.05 -7.18 -3.63
CA LEU A 34 -6.62 -5.84 -3.68
C LEU A 34 -8.07 -5.85 -4.18
N GLU A 35 -8.38 -6.65 -5.19
CA GLU A 35 -9.76 -6.82 -5.68
C GLU A 35 -10.68 -7.35 -4.59
N LYS A 36 -10.21 -8.32 -3.80
CA LYS A 36 -11.01 -8.88 -2.70
C LYS A 36 -11.21 -7.90 -1.54
N GLU A 37 -10.29 -6.97 -1.31
CA GLU A 37 -10.46 -5.89 -0.33
C GLU A 37 -11.17 -4.65 -0.88
N ASN A 38 -11.55 -4.62 -2.17
CA ASN A 38 -12.12 -3.43 -2.81
C ASN A 38 -13.43 -2.97 -2.13
N ASP A 39 -14.23 -3.92 -1.66
CA ASP A 39 -15.54 -3.64 -1.07
C ASP A 39 -15.46 -3.33 0.43
N ASN A 40 -14.29 -3.47 1.07
CA ASN A 40 -14.11 -3.17 2.49
C ASN A 40 -14.45 -1.71 2.85
N VAL A 41 -14.31 -0.78 1.89
CA VAL A 41 -14.62 0.64 2.06
C VAL A 41 -16.11 0.88 2.39
N HIS A 42 -16.97 -0.04 1.96
CA HIS A 42 -18.42 0.03 2.15
C HIS A 42 -18.92 -0.84 3.31
N MET A 43 -18.01 -1.49 4.04
CA MET A 43 -18.38 -2.33 5.17
C MET A 43 -18.42 -1.50 6.46
N ASP A 44 -19.63 -1.25 6.95
CA ASP A 44 -19.85 -0.57 8.23
C ASP A 44 -19.50 -1.47 9.44
N ASP A 45 -19.53 -2.78 9.24
CA ASP A 45 -19.22 -3.77 10.27
C ASP A 45 -17.80 -4.28 10.14
N VAL A 46 -16.93 -3.80 11.04
CA VAL A 46 -15.51 -4.16 11.12
C VAL A 46 -15.29 -5.67 11.32
N SER A 47 -16.28 -6.40 11.84
CA SER A 47 -16.18 -7.85 12.02
C SER A 47 -16.31 -8.66 10.72
N ASN A 48 -16.86 -8.04 9.67
CA ASN A 48 -17.00 -8.63 8.34
C ASN A 48 -15.92 -8.16 7.35
N VAL A 49 -15.03 -7.28 7.81
CA VAL A 49 -13.95 -6.74 6.98
C VAL A 49 -12.96 -7.83 6.62
N TYR A 50 -12.68 -7.90 5.33
CA TYR A 50 -11.74 -8.86 4.80
C TYR A 50 -10.31 -8.37 5.01
N ILE A 51 -9.58 -9.01 5.92
CA ILE A 51 -8.17 -8.68 6.20
C ILE A 51 -7.28 -9.73 5.55
N ARG A 52 -6.30 -9.30 4.73
CA ARG A 52 -5.40 -10.24 4.07
C ARG A 52 -3.95 -10.27 4.50
N HIS A 53 -3.53 -11.50 4.74
CA HIS A 53 -2.21 -11.82 5.25
C HIS A 53 -1.14 -11.52 4.20
N TYR A 54 -1.35 -11.85 2.92
CA TYR A 54 -0.36 -11.61 1.87
C TYR A 54 -0.03 -10.12 1.70
N LEU A 55 -1.04 -9.24 1.62
CA LEU A 55 -0.82 -7.80 1.55
C LEU A 55 -0.13 -7.26 2.81
N ARG A 56 -0.51 -7.73 4.01
CA ARG A 56 0.16 -7.36 5.26
C ARG A 56 1.62 -7.80 5.29
N HIS A 57 1.91 -9.05 4.90
CA HIS A 57 3.27 -9.57 4.81
C HIS A 57 4.11 -8.80 3.79
N PHE A 58 3.50 -8.44 2.65
CA PHE A 58 4.14 -7.62 1.63
C PHE A 58 4.48 -6.23 2.16
N LEU A 59 3.53 -5.55 2.81
CA LEU A 59 3.76 -4.25 3.44
C LEU A 59 4.89 -4.30 4.48
N VAL A 60 4.90 -5.33 5.33
CA VAL A 60 6.00 -5.51 6.30
C VAL A 60 7.34 -5.68 5.59
N HIS A 61 7.39 -6.43 4.48
CA HIS A 61 8.61 -6.59 3.72
C HIS A 61 9.11 -5.26 3.15
N LEU A 62 8.23 -4.50 2.50
CA LEU A 62 8.58 -3.19 1.93
C LEU A 62 8.98 -2.17 3.01
N LEU A 63 8.25 -2.12 4.13
CA LEU A 63 8.55 -1.20 5.23
C LEU A 63 9.90 -1.48 5.87
N LYS A 64 10.32 -2.75 5.95
CA LYS A 64 11.61 -3.12 6.53
C LYS A 64 12.83 -2.53 5.83
N GLU A 65 12.69 -2.10 4.58
CA GLU A 65 13.78 -1.42 3.86
C GLU A 65 14.10 -0.04 4.47
N SER A 66 13.09 0.66 5.00
CA SER A 66 13.25 1.97 5.64
C SER A 66 13.16 1.90 7.17
N ARG A 67 12.48 0.87 7.69
CA ARG A 67 12.11 0.68 9.10
C ARG A 67 12.31 -0.78 9.52
N PRO A 68 13.57 -1.22 9.77
CA PRO A 68 13.92 -2.63 9.99
C PRO A 68 13.19 -3.30 11.17
N GLU A 69 12.75 -2.51 12.16
CA GLU A 69 11.97 -2.91 13.33
C GLU A 69 10.49 -3.22 13.03
N THR A 70 10.05 -3.07 11.78
CA THR A 70 8.67 -3.38 11.38
C THR A 70 8.37 -4.87 11.52
N THR A 71 7.23 -5.19 12.11
CA THR A 71 6.70 -6.53 12.35
C THR A 71 5.21 -6.56 12.00
N LEU A 72 4.61 -7.75 11.95
CA LEU A 72 3.17 -7.90 11.69
C LEU A 72 2.27 -7.22 12.74
N SER A 73 2.75 -7.02 13.98
CA SER A 73 1.98 -6.41 15.06
C SER A 73 2.03 -4.88 15.04
N ASN A 74 3.11 -4.27 14.54
CA ASN A 74 3.29 -2.81 14.52
C ASN A 74 3.33 -2.22 13.09
N TYR A 75 3.02 -3.00 12.06
CA TYR A 75 3.11 -2.54 10.66
C TYR A 75 2.23 -1.32 10.36
N GLU A 76 1.04 -1.21 10.95
CA GLU A 76 0.17 -0.05 10.71
C GLU A 76 0.76 1.23 11.30
N SER A 77 1.32 1.15 12.51
CA SER A 77 2.03 2.30 13.11
C SER A 77 3.25 2.67 12.26
N SER A 78 4.03 1.68 11.85
CA SER A 78 5.21 1.87 10.98
C SER A 78 4.84 2.51 9.64
N LEU A 79 3.70 2.09 9.07
CA LEU A 79 3.16 2.65 7.83
C LEU A 79 2.71 4.10 7.99
N ARG A 80 1.98 4.43 9.07
CA ARG A 80 1.56 5.81 9.36
C ARG A 80 2.78 6.72 9.47
N GLU A 81 3.75 6.33 10.27
CA GLU A 81 4.95 7.13 10.44
C GLU A 81 5.79 7.24 9.15
N PHE A 82 5.81 6.21 8.29
CA PHE A 82 6.42 6.30 6.96
C PHE A 82 5.76 7.37 6.09
N LEU A 83 4.42 7.40 6.06
CA LEU A 83 3.65 8.36 5.28
C LEU A 83 3.81 9.79 5.81
N ASP A 84 3.84 9.96 7.14
CA ASP A 84 4.00 11.27 7.78
C ASP A 84 5.40 11.87 7.59
N GLN A 85 6.45 11.04 7.56
CA GLN A 85 7.84 11.51 7.45
C GLN A 85 8.18 12.11 6.08
N GLN A 86 7.47 11.71 5.04
CA GLN A 86 7.97 11.86 3.69
C GLN A 86 7.41 13.05 2.90
N TYR A 87 6.46 13.84 3.42
CA TYR A 87 5.75 14.86 2.60
C TYR A 87 5.30 14.32 1.22
N ILE A 88 5.00 13.01 1.10
CA ILE A 88 4.61 12.37 -0.18
C ILE A 88 3.18 12.76 -0.57
N HIS A 89 2.45 13.44 0.29
CA HIS A 89 1.12 13.92 -0.06
C HIS A 89 1.21 14.95 -1.18
N PRO A 90 0.49 14.76 -2.30
CA PRO A 90 0.24 15.84 -3.23
C PRO A 90 -0.31 17.05 -2.48
N THR A 91 0.10 18.25 -2.88
CA THR A 91 -0.27 19.49 -2.17
C THR A 91 -1.79 19.59 -2.00
N GLY A 92 -2.25 19.66 -0.74
CA GLY A 92 -3.68 19.75 -0.40
C GLY A 92 -4.38 18.43 -0.08
N ILE A 93 -3.69 17.29 -0.13
CA ILE A 93 -4.24 15.98 0.26
C ILE A 93 -3.83 15.65 1.70
N ALA A 94 -4.81 15.33 2.56
CA ALA A 94 -4.55 14.85 3.92
C ALA A 94 -4.09 13.38 3.91
N SER A 95 -3.37 12.96 4.95
CA SER A 95 -2.95 11.55 5.06
C SER A 95 -4.17 10.61 5.06
N PRO A 96 -4.25 9.63 4.15
CA PRO A 96 -5.39 8.72 4.06
C PRO A 96 -5.43 7.73 5.24
N LEU A 97 -4.30 7.54 5.95
CA LEU A 97 -4.17 6.66 7.11
C LEU A 97 -4.20 7.48 8.39
N THR A 98 -5.39 7.67 8.95
CA THR A 98 -5.55 8.25 10.29
C THR A 98 -5.39 7.18 11.38
N PHE A 99 -5.36 7.59 12.66
CA PHE A 99 -5.35 6.65 13.79
C PHE A 99 -6.58 5.73 13.83
N SER A 100 -7.71 6.18 13.27
CA SER A 100 -8.96 5.42 13.22
C SER A 100 -9.12 4.58 11.94
N THR A 101 -8.16 4.63 11.01
CA THR A 101 -8.27 3.94 9.72
C THR A 101 -7.14 2.93 9.58
N SER A 102 -7.48 1.72 9.14
CA SER A 102 -6.53 0.66 8.82
C SER A 102 -6.34 0.55 7.30
N PHE A 103 -5.18 0.06 6.87
CA PHE A 103 -4.82 -0.03 5.45
C PHE A 103 -5.88 -0.76 4.63
N HIS A 104 -6.39 -1.89 5.13
CA HIS A 104 -7.34 -2.75 4.42
C HIS A 104 -8.73 -2.12 4.24
N CYS A 105 -9.06 -1.05 4.98
CA CYS A 105 -10.29 -0.26 4.82
C CYS A 105 -10.14 0.92 3.85
N LEU A 106 -8.95 1.15 3.32
CA LEU A 106 -8.72 2.26 2.39
C LEU A 106 -9.33 1.97 1.01
N PRO A 107 -9.72 3.03 0.27
CA PRO A 107 -9.98 2.91 -1.16
C PRO A 107 -8.79 2.28 -1.88
N THR A 108 -9.07 1.46 -2.87
CA THR A 108 -8.03 0.68 -3.56
C THR A 108 -7.00 1.57 -4.25
N GLU A 109 -7.40 2.75 -4.73
CA GLU A 109 -6.46 3.75 -5.27
C GLU A 109 -5.47 4.25 -4.22
N CYS A 110 -5.92 4.47 -2.98
CA CYS A 110 -5.03 4.85 -1.87
C CYS A 110 -4.04 3.72 -1.54
N LYS A 111 -4.51 2.47 -1.54
CA LYS A 111 -3.64 1.29 -1.32
C LYS A 111 -2.56 1.20 -2.38
N LEU A 112 -2.93 1.35 -3.66
CA LEU A 112 -1.99 1.31 -4.78
C LEU A 112 -0.94 2.42 -4.69
N TRP A 113 -1.37 3.65 -4.38
CA TRP A 113 -0.45 4.78 -4.19
C TRP A 113 0.54 4.54 -3.04
N ILE A 114 0.09 3.99 -1.91
CA ILE A 114 0.95 3.62 -0.78
C ILE A 114 2.00 2.59 -1.23
N LEU A 115 1.58 1.52 -1.92
CA LEU A 115 2.49 0.48 -2.39
C LEU A 115 3.54 1.03 -3.37
N CYS A 116 3.13 1.91 -4.30
CA CYS A 116 4.05 2.58 -5.21
C CYS A 116 5.05 3.49 -4.46
N SER A 117 4.59 4.16 -3.41
CA SER A 117 5.42 5.03 -2.58
C SER A 117 6.48 4.24 -1.80
N LEU A 118 6.09 3.10 -1.22
CA LEU A 118 7.01 2.19 -0.51
C LEU A 118 8.07 1.59 -1.43
N LEU A 119 7.73 1.31 -2.68
CA LEU A 119 8.67 0.83 -3.71
C LEU A 119 9.61 1.92 -4.25
N GLY A 120 9.60 3.12 -3.66
CA GLY A 120 10.49 4.23 -4.02
C GLY A 120 10.04 5.03 -5.25
N ASN A 121 8.87 4.73 -5.83
CA ASN A 121 8.31 5.49 -6.96
C ASN A 121 7.47 6.70 -6.51
N GLY A 122 7.39 6.97 -5.21
CA GLY A 122 6.75 8.18 -4.65
C GLY A 122 7.34 9.49 -5.20
N ASN A 123 8.64 9.51 -5.50
CA ASN A 123 9.31 10.69 -6.07
C ASN A 123 8.94 10.95 -7.54
N VAL A 124 8.48 9.93 -8.28
CA VAL A 124 7.98 10.08 -9.66
C VAL A 124 6.61 10.77 -9.68
N ILE A 125 5.87 10.71 -8.57
CA ILE A 125 4.54 11.30 -8.43
C ILE A 125 4.62 12.83 -8.28
N GLN A 126 5.70 13.35 -7.69
CA GLN A 126 5.92 14.80 -7.55
C GLN A 126 6.24 15.51 -8.87
N THR A 127 6.63 14.77 -9.92
CA THR A 127 6.98 15.36 -11.23
C THR A 127 5.89 15.24 -12.28
N ALA A 128 4.75 14.60 -11.95
CA ALA A 128 3.67 14.31 -12.89
C ALA A 128 2.40 15.18 -12.70
N ILE A 129 2.44 16.23 -11.87
CA ILE A 129 1.34 17.18 -11.67
C ILE A 129 1.82 18.61 -11.95
#